data_AF-A0A967MX38-F1
#
_entry.id   AF-A0A967MX38-F1
#
_cell.length_a   1.000
_cell.length_b   1.000
_cell.length_c   1.000
_cell.angle_alpha   90.00
_cell.angle_beta   90.00
_cell.angle_gamma   90.00
#
_symmetry.space_group_name_H-M   'P 1'
#
loop_
_entity.id
_entity.type
_entity.pdbx_description
1 polymer ?
#
loop_
_entity_poly.entity_id
_entity_poly.type
_entity_poly.pdbx_seq_one_letter_code
_entity_poly.pdbx_strand_id
1 'polypeptide(L)' 'MLESGAWLYLVLAVILGEMWRRVRGRSFEQVLTERTAEHHRVQRALAEHPRGGSWREFRRWWARTPPEPH' A
#
# COMPACT_ATOMS: atom_id res chain seq x y z
N MET A 1 11.66 -30.27 -19.25
CA MET A 1 10.55 -29.30 -19.45
C MET A 1 9.55 -29.24 -18.26
N LEU A 2 9.87 -29.81 -17.08
CA LEU A 2 9.05 -29.71 -15.86
C LEU A 2 9.62 -28.73 -14.81
N GLU A 3 10.86 -28.28 -14.96
CA GLU A 3 11.55 -27.50 -13.92
C GLU A 3 11.11 -26.04 -13.84
N SER A 4 10.66 -25.46 -14.96
CA SER A 4 10.24 -24.05 -15.01
C SER A 4 8.94 -23.79 -14.25
N GLY A 5 8.04 -24.78 -14.18
CA GLY A 5 6.78 -24.67 -13.45
C GLY A 5 6.97 -24.65 -11.92
N ALA A 6 7.94 -25.43 -11.42
CA ALA A 6 8.22 -25.52 -9.99
C ALA A 6 8.68 -24.17 -9.40
N TRP A 7 9.46 -23.40 -10.16
CA TRP A 7 9.88 -22.05 -9.74
C TRP A 7 8.70 -21.10 -9.59
N LEU A 8 7.71 -21.15 -10.49
CA LEU A 8 6.50 -20.35 -10.38
C LEU A 8 5.75 -20.65 -9.08
N TYR A 9 5.62 -21.92 -8.73
CA TYR A 9 4.95 -22.32 -7.48
C TYR A 9 5.74 -21.92 -6.24
N LEU A 10 7.08 -21.95 -6.29
CA LEU A 10 7.94 -21.45 -5.20
C LEU A 10 7.76 -19.94 -4.99
N VAL A 11 7.79 -19.15 -6.06
CA VAL A 11 7.56 -17.70 -6.00
C VAL A 11 6.16 -17.40 -5.47
N LEU A 12 5.14 -18.13 -5.94
CA LEU A 12 3.77 -17.99 -5.47
C LEU A 12 3.63 -18.32 -3.99
N ALA A 13 4.26 -19.41 -3.52
CA ALA A 13 4.25 -19.81 -2.12
C ALA A 13 4.91 -18.75 -1.22
N VAL A 14 6.01 -18.14 -1.67
CA VAL A 14 6.67 -17.05 -0.95
C VAL A 14 5.77 -15.82 -0.84
N ILE A 15 5.13 -15.41 -1.95
CA ILE A 15 4.20 -14.27 -1.96
C ILE A 15 3.02 -14.52 -1.02
N LEU A 16 2.41 -15.71 -1.09
CA LEU A 16 1.28 -16.09 -0.24
C LEU A 16 1.69 -16.16 1.24
N GLY A 17 2.88 -16.69 1.54
CA GLY A 17 3.43 -16.75 2.89
C GLY A 17 3.68 -15.37 3.48
N GLU A 18 4.28 -14.46 2.70
CA GLU A 18 4.47 -13.05 3.10
C GLU A 18 3.15 -12.33 3.30
N MET A 19 2.19 -12.52 2.39
CA MET A 19 0.85 -11.94 2.52
C MET A 19 0.17 -12.45 3.80
N TRP A 20 0.23 -13.75 4.05
CA TRP A 20 -0.32 -14.36 5.27
C TRP A 20 0.38 -13.81 6.52
N ARG A 21 1.71 -13.69 6.55
CA ARG A 21 2.45 -13.12 7.68
C ARG A 21 2.06 -11.66 7.97
N ARG A 22 1.83 -10.85 6.94
CA ARG A 22 1.43 -9.44 7.08
C ARG A 22 -0.02 -9.27 7.50
N VAL A 23 -0.89 -10.22 7.12
CA VAL A 23 -2.31 -10.23 7.49
C VAL A 23 -2.55 -10.92 8.84
N ARG A 24 -1.68 -11.85 9.26
CA ARG A 24 -1.82 -12.60 10.52
C ARG A 24 -1.77 -11.64 11.72
N GLY A 25 -2.94 -11.33 12.27
CA GLY A 25 -3.13 -10.42 13.39
C GLY A 25 -3.89 -9.13 13.03
N ARG A 26 -4.22 -8.91 11.76
CA ARG A 26 -5.09 -7.82 11.31
C ARG A 26 -6.32 -8.38 10.61
N SER A 27 -7.51 -7.84 10.87
CA SER A 27 -8.69 -8.20 10.09
C SER A 27 -8.55 -7.65 8.67
N PHE A 28 -9.16 -8.33 7.69
CA PHE A 28 -9.20 -7.83 6.30
C PHE A 28 -9.77 -6.41 6.25
N GLU A 29 -10.80 -6.13 7.06
CA GLU A 29 -11.39 -4.82 7.35
C GLU A 29 -10.35 -3.77 7.80
N GLN A 30 -9.45 -4.12 8.73
CA GLN A 30 -8.39 -3.20 9.19
C GLN A 30 -7.40 -2.89 8.07
N VAL A 31 -7.01 -3.90 7.30
CA VAL A 31 -6.10 -3.70 6.15
C VAL A 31 -6.76 -2.83 5.09
N LEU A 32 -8.05 -3.04 4.82
CA LEU A 32 -8.81 -2.22 3.87
C LEU A 32 -8.97 -0.78 4.37
N THR A 33 -9.33 -0.60 5.64
CA THR A 33 -9.53 0.71 6.25
C THR A 33 -8.23 1.51 6.28
N GLU A 34 -7.11 0.90 6.65
CA GLU A 34 -5.79 1.54 6.60
C GLU A 34 -5.43 1.98 5.18
N ARG A 35 -5.65 1.10 4.19
CA ARG A 35 -5.37 1.41 2.77
C ARG A 35 -6.29 2.47 2.20
N THR A 36 -7.55 2.48 2.62
CA THR A 36 -8.55 3.47 2.19
C THR A 36 -8.20 4.84 2.77
N ALA A 37 -7.86 4.90 4.06
CA ALA A 37 -7.39 6.13 4.71
C ALA A 37 -6.10 6.65 4.07
N GLU A 38 -5.16 5.77 3.73
CA GLU A 38 -3.94 6.12 3.00
C GLU A 38 -4.25 6.68 1.60
N HIS A 39 -5.16 6.04 0.87
CA HIS A 39 -5.62 6.51 -0.44
C HIS A 39 -6.26 7.90 -0.37
N HIS A 40 -7.14 8.13 0.61
CA HIS A 40 -7.79 9.43 0.81
C HIS A 40 -6.79 10.53 1.15
N ARG A 41 -5.78 10.20 1.97
CA ARG A 41 -4.68 11.13 2.27
C ARG A 41 -3.87 11.48 1.02
N VAL A 42 -3.69 10.54 0.08
CA VAL A 42 -2.93 10.80 -1.17
C VAL A 42 -3.74 11.74 -2.04
N GLN A 43 -5.03 11.46 -2.19
CA GLN A 43 -5.93 12.30 -2.95
C GLN A 43 -5.99 13.73 -2.40
N ARG A 44 -6.05 13.92 -1.08
CA ARG A 44 -6.00 15.27 -0.48
C ARG A 44 -4.69 16.00 -0.75
N ALA A 45 -3.55 15.32 -0.54
CA ALA A 45 -2.24 15.91 -0.82
C ALA A 45 -2.09 16.33 -2.30
N LEU A 46 -2.70 15.59 -3.23
CA LEU A 46 -2.72 15.95 -4.65
C LEU A 46 -3.76 17.02 -5.00
N ALA A 47 -4.92 17.02 -4.35
CA ALA A 47 -5.98 18.02 -4.55
C ALA A 47 -5.53 19.42 -4.13
N GLU A 48 -4.74 19.53 -3.06
CA GLU A 48 -4.11 20.79 -2.62
C GLU A 48 -3.02 21.29 -3.60
N HIS A 49 -2.50 20.41 -4.46
CA HIS A 49 -1.40 20.69 -5.38
C HIS A 49 -1.71 20.18 -6.81
N PRO A 50 -2.70 20.78 -7.52
CA PRO A 50 -3.22 20.26 -8.79
C PRO A 50 -2.23 20.31 -9.96
N ARG A 51 -1.18 21.12 -9.86
CA ARG A 51 -0.10 21.17 -10.85
C ARG A 51 0.92 20.03 -10.70
N GLY A 52 0.78 19.20 -9.67
CA GLY A 52 1.77 18.19 -9.33
C GLY A 52 3.10 18.80 -8.88
N GLY A 53 4.08 17.93 -8.61
CA GLY A 53 5.42 18.34 -8.22
C GLY A 53 6.37 17.15 -8.15
N SER A 54 7.61 17.42 -7.76
CA SER A 54 8.62 16.37 -7.58
C SER A 54 8.26 15.46 -6.40
N TRP A 55 8.80 14.23 -6.39
CA TRP A 55 8.61 13.30 -5.27
C TRP A 55 9.04 13.86 -3.91
N ARG A 56 10.04 14.76 -3.90
CA ARG A 56 10.49 15.46 -2.69
C ARG A 56 9.45 16.47 -2.19
N GLU A 57 8.71 17.09 -3.07
CA GLU A 57 7.61 17.99 -2.72
C GLU A 57 6.40 17.19 -2.25
N PHE A 58 6.05 16.13 -2.97
CA PHE A 58 4.98 15.21 -2.55
C PHE A 58 5.20 14.66 -1.13
N ARG A 59 6.42 14.23 -0.77
CA ARG A 59 6.71 13.79 0.60
C ARG A 59 6.50 14.88 1.66
N ARG A 60 6.78 16.15 1.31
CA ARG A 60 6.52 17.30 2.20
C ARG A 60 5.03 17.61 2.31
N TRP A 61 4.26 17.39 1.26
CA TRP A 61 2.80 17.54 1.26
C TRP A 61 2.17 16.45 2.12
N TRP A 62 2.51 15.19 1.84
CA TRP A 62 2.09 14.01 2.60
C TRP A 62 2.33 14.15 4.10
N ALA A 63 3.54 14.57 4.49
CA ALA A 63 3.89 14.76 5.90
C ALA A 63 3.05 15.85 6.60
N ARG A 64 2.56 16.84 5.85
CA ARG A 64 1.71 17.94 6.36
C ARG A 64 0.23 17.62 6.31
N THR A 65 -0.22 16.72 5.44
CA THR A 65 -1.62 16.27 5.39
C THR A 65 -1.89 15.34 6.58
N PRO A 66 -2.75 15.72 7.53
CA PRO A 66 -3.06 14.87 8.68
C PRO A 66 -3.85 13.61 8.25
N PRO A 67 -3.63 12.46 8.92
CA PRO A 67 -4.47 11.28 8.73
C PRO A 67 -5.92 11.60 9.12
N GLU A 68 -6.91 10.92 8.51
CA GLU A 68 -8.30 11.10 8.94
C GLU A 68 -8.49 10.61 10.37
N PRO A 69 -9.23 11.38 11.20
CA PRO A 69 -9.77 10.82 12.43
C PRO A 69 -10.79 9.74 12.03
N HIS A 70 -10.55 8.52 12.49
CA HIS A 70 -11.48 7.40 12.40
C HIS A 70 -12.67 7.59 13.34
#